data_AF-A0A1E5SHR5-F1
#
_entry.id   AF-A0A1E5SHR5-F1
#
_cell.length_a   1.000
_cell.length_b   1.000
_cell.length_c   1.000
_cell.angle_alpha   90.00
_cell.angle_beta   90.00
_cell.angle_gamma   90.00
#
_symmetry.space_group_name_H-M   'P 1'
#
loop_
_entity.id
_entity.type
_entity.pdbx_description
1 polymer ?
#
loop_
_entity_poly.entity_id
_entity_poly.type
_entity_poly.pdbx_seq_one_letter_code
_entity_poly.pdbx_strand_id
1 'polypeptide(L)'
;MNENNLDDVMDVNVAQKQPIFKADVPKNILTPDIVETERLGTLNFFDGMPLPDTIEKVYDNLDYLRGVETFLNGIPAASVYAVLEGIKSEGVNPEDLAIFEELMDARSLFLTANSTTIYCIAELNVKDAPIVIETPANILGPIDDAYFRYVTDLVPEKTTVFKHIDDETHIPDTYDMRTTRTYRNLMFFRVTVPDGKTRPETVQDIKDNFKMYPYLNIRFYS
;
A
#
# COMPACT_ATOMS: atom_id res chain seq x y z
N MET A 1 -43.47 -21.19 35.50
CA MET A 1 -43.72 -22.62 35.78
C MET A 1 -44.30 -23.18 34.49
N ASN A 2 -43.62 -24.00 33.70
CA ASN A 2 -42.77 -25.12 34.10
C ASN A 2 -41.42 -25.14 33.38
N GLU A 3 -40.42 -25.52 34.16
CA GLU A 3 -39.12 -26.03 33.75
C GLU A 3 -39.32 -27.25 32.85
N ASN A 4 -38.83 -27.19 31.61
CA ASN A 4 -38.56 -28.41 30.85
C ASN A 4 -37.06 -28.67 30.98
N ASN A 5 -36.79 -29.69 31.79
CA ASN A 5 -35.50 -30.05 32.31
C ASN A 5 -34.51 -30.42 31.17
N LEU A 6 -33.31 -29.85 31.21
CA LEU A 6 -32.20 -30.10 30.27
C LEU A 6 -31.55 -31.49 30.44
N ASP A 7 -32.13 -32.34 31.29
CA ASP A 7 -31.58 -33.66 31.65
C ASP A 7 -32.10 -34.81 30.77
N ASP A 8 -33.10 -34.58 29.90
CA ASP A 8 -33.82 -35.67 29.19
C ASP A 8 -33.19 -36.08 27.83
N VAL A 9 -31.98 -35.61 27.53
CA VAL A 9 -31.23 -35.98 26.30
C VAL A 9 -29.95 -36.78 26.62
N MET A 10 -29.68 -37.06 27.89
CA MET A 10 -28.53 -37.86 28.33
C MET A 10 -28.94 -39.27 28.77
N ASP A 11 -29.53 -40.07 27.88
CA ASP A 11 -29.50 -41.53 28.04
C ASP A 11 -29.78 -42.28 26.72
N VAL A 12 -28.80 -42.28 25.83
CA VAL A 12 -28.74 -43.27 24.74
C VAL A 12 -27.37 -43.91 24.74
N ASN A 13 -27.13 -44.72 25.78
CA ASN A 13 -26.01 -45.65 25.82
C ASN A 13 -26.33 -46.86 24.91
N VAL A 14 -26.42 -46.61 23.60
CA VAL A 14 -26.42 -47.69 22.60
C VAL A 14 -24.97 -48.09 22.42
N ALA A 15 -24.57 -49.16 23.11
CA ALA A 15 -23.29 -49.82 22.89
C ALA A 15 -23.17 -50.19 21.40
N GLN A 16 -22.48 -49.35 20.62
CA GLN A 16 -22.17 -49.64 19.22
C GLN A 16 -21.31 -50.90 19.17
N LYS A 17 -21.87 -51.96 18.58
CA LYS A 17 -21.16 -53.21 18.30
C LYS A 17 -19.97 -52.87 17.39
N GLN A 18 -18.74 -53.16 17.84
CA GLN A 18 -17.52 -52.88 17.07
C GLN A 18 -17.64 -53.50 15.65
N PRO A 19 -17.36 -52.73 14.58
CA PRO A 19 -17.52 -53.22 13.21
C PRO A 19 -16.57 -54.39 12.90
N ILE A 20 -17.06 -55.38 12.15
CA ILE A 20 -16.36 -56.65 11.86
C ILE A 20 -15.06 -56.42 11.06
N PHE A 21 -14.98 -55.34 10.28
CA PHE A 21 -13.81 -54.94 9.48
C PHE A 21 -13.15 -53.67 10.00
N LYS A 22 -13.09 -53.47 11.33
CA LYS A 22 -12.39 -52.32 11.91
C LYS A 22 -10.89 -52.43 11.62
N ALA A 23 -10.33 -51.41 10.97
CA ALA A 23 -8.89 -51.30 10.81
C ALA A 23 -8.22 -51.02 12.17
N ASP A 24 -7.10 -51.70 12.44
CA ASP A 24 -6.23 -51.36 13.57
C ASP A 24 -5.34 -50.17 13.16
N VAL A 25 -5.91 -48.98 13.29
CA VAL A 25 -5.28 -47.72 12.86
C VAL A 25 -4.30 -47.25 13.93
N PRO A 26 -3.00 -47.11 13.62
CA PRO A 26 -2.03 -46.57 14.56
C PRO A 26 -2.43 -45.18 15.08
N LYS A 27 -2.27 -44.94 16.39
CA LYS A 27 -2.65 -43.66 17.02
C LYS A 27 -1.97 -42.44 16.41
N ASN A 28 -0.76 -42.60 15.87
CA ASN A 28 0.02 -41.51 15.26
C ASN A 28 -0.50 -41.07 13.89
N ILE A 29 -1.46 -41.79 13.29
CA ILE A 29 -2.14 -41.35 12.06
C ILE A 29 -3.60 -40.95 12.30
N LEU A 30 -4.07 -40.99 13.56
CA LEU A 30 -5.35 -40.43 13.97
C LEU A 30 -5.15 -38.99 14.43
N THR A 31 -6.12 -38.12 14.14
CA THR A 31 -6.21 -36.82 14.80
C THR A 31 -6.63 -37.06 16.26
N PRO A 32 -5.86 -36.60 17.26
CA PRO A 32 -6.27 -36.69 18.64
C PRO A 32 -7.55 -35.90 18.91
N ASP A 33 -8.43 -36.42 19.77
CA ASP A 33 -9.65 -35.71 20.19
C ASP A 33 -9.33 -34.40 20.94
N ILE A 34 -8.13 -34.29 21.51
CA ILE A 34 -7.66 -33.12 22.25
C ILE A 34 -6.25 -32.77 21.78
N VAL A 35 -6.08 -31.54 21.33
CA VAL A 35 -4.77 -30.95 20.99
C VAL A 35 -4.57 -29.71 21.84
N GLU A 36 -3.54 -29.73 22.70
CA GLU A 36 -3.14 -28.55 23.48
C GLU A 36 -2.17 -27.70 22.66
N THR A 37 -2.48 -26.42 22.52
CA THR A 37 -1.63 -25.45 21.83
C THR A 37 -1.20 -24.35 22.78
N GLU A 38 -0.02 -23.80 22.58
CA GLU A 38 0.48 -22.69 23.41
C GLU A 38 -0.31 -21.38 23.23
N ARG A 39 -0.93 -21.18 22.06
CA ARG A 39 -1.57 -19.90 21.70
C ARG A 39 -3.09 -19.94 21.65
N LEU A 40 -3.68 -21.01 21.12
CA LEU A 40 -5.14 -21.17 20.99
C LEU A 40 -5.75 -21.91 22.18
N GLY A 41 -4.91 -22.36 23.11
CA GLY A 41 -5.30 -23.27 24.18
C GLY A 41 -5.70 -24.62 23.60
N THR A 42 -6.67 -25.26 24.25
CA THR A 42 -7.15 -26.59 23.90
C THR A 42 -8.09 -26.57 22.69
N LEU A 43 -7.79 -27.39 21.70
CA LEU A 43 -8.61 -27.68 20.52
C LEU A 43 -9.22 -29.08 20.68
N ASN A 44 -10.54 -29.16 20.56
CA ASN A 44 -11.32 -30.38 20.71
C ASN A 44 -11.87 -30.87 19.36
N PHE A 45 -11.83 -32.19 19.18
CA PHE A 45 -12.27 -32.89 17.98
C PHE A 45 -13.16 -34.07 18.36
N PHE A 46 -14.03 -34.46 17.44
CA PHE A 46 -14.81 -35.69 17.50
C PHE A 46 -14.75 -36.36 16.13
N ASP A 47 -14.26 -37.61 16.09
CA ASP A 47 -14.07 -38.37 14.84
C ASP A 47 -13.23 -37.60 13.80
N GLY A 48 -12.20 -36.91 14.27
CA GLY A 48 -11.32 -36.06 13.45
C GLY A 48 -11.93 -34.73 12.99
N MET A 49 -13.20 -34.46 13.28
CA MET A 49 -13.86 -33.19 12.97
C MET A 49 -13.73 -32.21 14.14
N PRO A 50 -13.41 -30.93 13.90
CA PRO A 50 -13.34 -29.94 14.97
C PRO A 50 -14.72 -29.68 15.56
N LEU A 51 -14.81 -29.56 16.88
CA LEU A 51 -16.02 -29.09 17.55
C LEU A 51 -16.27 -27.59 17.26
N PRO A 52 -17.51 -27.09 17.43
CA PRO A 52 -17.85 -25.70 17.11
C PRO A 52 -16.94 -24.65 17.79
N ASP A 53 -16.51 -24.89 19.03
CA ASP A 53 -15.60 -23.98 19.76
C ASP A 53 -14.18 -23.97 19.15
N THR A 54 -13.70 -25.13 18.69
CA THR A 54 -12.44 -25.24 17.94
C THR A 54 -12.51 -24.48 16.62
N ILE A 55 -13.64 -24.58 15.91
CA ILE A 55 -13.86 -23.87 14.64
C ILE A 55 -13.75 -22.35 14.87
N GLU A 56 -14.48 -21.83 15.85
CA GLU A 56 -14.46 -20.40 16.21
C GLU A 56 -13.05 -19.94 16.59
N LYS A 57 -12.38 -20.63 17.52
CA LYS A 57 -10.99 -20.32 17.93
C LYS A 57 -10.02 -20.25 16.76
N VAL A 58 -10.10 -21.21 15.83
CA VAL A 58 -9.18 -21.29 14.69
C VAL A 58 -9.45 -20.17 13.68
N TYR A 59 -10.71 -19.86 13.39
CA TYR A 59 -11.06 -18.76 12.48
C TYR A 59 -10.73 -17.39 13.08
N ASP A 60 -11.02 -17.16 14.37
CA ASP A 60 -10.66 -15.92 15.06
C ASP A 60 -9.14 -15.68 15.03
N ASN A 61 -8.35 -16.73 15.26
CA ASN A 61 -6.91 -16.61 15.14
C ASN A 61 -6.44 -16.41 13.70
N LEU A 62 -7.08 -17.05 12.72
CA LEU A 62 -6.76 -16.83 11.31
C LEU A 62 -6.99 -15.37 10.92
N ASP A 63 -8.11 -14.79 11.36
CA ASP A 63 -8.43 -13.39 11.11
C ASP A 63 -7.49 -12.44 11.85
N TYR A 64 -7.11 -12.77 13.09
CA TYR A 64 -6.08 -12.03 13.82
C TYR A 64 -4.74 -12.02 13.06
N LEU A 65 -4.26 -13.18 12.61
CA LEU A 65 -3.01 -13.31 11.86
C LEU A 65 -3.07 -12.53 10.54
N ARG A 66 -4.19 -12.62 9.81
CA ARG A 66 -4.42 -11.84 8.59
C ARG A 66 -4.45 -10.34 8.87
N GLY A 67 -5.01 -9.92 10.01
CA GLY A 67 -5.00 -8.52 10.45
C GLY A 67 -3.58 -8.01 10.70
N VAL A 68 -2.75 -8.78 11.40
CA VAL A 68 -1.33 -8.46 11.61
C VAL A 68 -0.58 -8.38 10.29
N GLU A 69 -0.76 -9.37 9.41
CA GLU A 69 -0.13 -9.39 8.08
C GLU A 69 -0.56 -8.18 7.24
N THR A 70 -1.86 -7.86 7.22
CA THR A 70 -2.41 -6.71 6.49
C THR A 70 -1.82 -5.40 7.01
N PHE A 71 -1.73 -5.24 8.34
CA PHE A 71 -1.14 -4.04 8.95
C PHE A 71 0.32 -3.87 8.50
N LEU A 72 1.16 -4.91 8.66
CA LEU A 72 2.58 -4.84 8.34
C LEU A 72 2.81 -4.63 6.84
N ASN A 73 2.10 -5.38 6.00
CA ASN A 73 2.23 -5.25 4.56
C ASN A 73 1.69 -3.91 4.06
N GLY A 74 0.67 -3.33 4.71
CA GLY A 74 0.00 -2.10 4.30
C GLY A 74 0.72 -0.80 4.66
N ILE A 75 1.78 -0.84 5.48
CA ILE A 75 2.54 0.35 5.92
C ILE A 75 2.99 1.23 4.73
N PRO A 76 3.59 0.71 3.65
CA PRO A 76 4.05 1.54 2.54
C PRO A 76 2.91 2.32 1.87
N ALA A 77 1.79 1.65 1.60
CA ALA A 77 0.62 2.29 0.99
C ALA A 77 -0.03 3.32 1.92
N ALA A 78 -0.15 3.00 3.21
CA ALA A 78 -0.66 3.94 4.20
C ALA A 78 0.23 5.19 4.31
N SER A 79 1.56 5.01 4.22
CA SER A 79 2.51 6.13 4.25
C SER A 79 2.37 7.04 3.03
N VAL A 80 2.35 6.48 1.83
CA VAL A 80 2.19 7.26 0.59
C VAL A 80 0.83 7.99 0.61
N TYR A 81 -0.25 7.28 0.96
CA TYR A 81 -1.57 7.88 1.07
C TYR A 81 -1.58 9.05 2.06
N ALA A 82 -1.00 8.89 3.25
CA ALA A 82 -0.95 9.94 4.26
C ALA A 82 -0.18 11.18 3.79
N VAL A 83 0.93 11.02 3.06
CA VAL A 83 1.67 12.16 2.47
C VAL A 83 0.82 12.89 1.44
N LEU A 84 0.19 12.17 0.52
CA LEU A 84 -0.61 12.77 -0.55
C LEU A 84 -1.87 13.47 0.00
N GLU A 85 -2.57 12.87 0.96
CA GLU A 85 -3.71 13.54 1.61
C GLU A 85 -3.25 14.72 2.50
N GLY A 86 -2.06 14.64 3.09
CA GLY A 86 -1.50 15.71 3.91
C GLY A 86 -1.17 16.97 3.11
N ILE A 87 -0.54 16.85 1.93
CA ILE A 87 -0.33 18.02 1.07
C ILE A 87 -1.66 18.56 0.52
N LYS A 88 -2.62 17.66 0.25
CA LYS A 88 -3.95 18.04 -0.25
C LYS A 88 -4.78 18.80 0.78
N SER A 89 -4.65 18.47 2.08
CA SER A 89 -5.34 19.22 3.14
C SER A 89 -4.87 20.67 3.24
N GLU A 90 -3.67 20.97 2.74
CA GLU A 90 -3.13 22.33 2.64
C GLU A 90 -3.50 23.05 1.32
N GLY A 91 -4.35 22.42 0.49
CA GLY A 91 -4.89 23.02 -0.75
C GLY A 91 -4.12 22.68 -2.03
N VAL A 92 -3.17 21.75 -1.98
CA VAL A 92 -2.43 21.25 -3.16
C VAL A 92 -3.29 20.27 -3.94
N ASN A 93 -3.59 20.55 -5.21
CA ASN A 93 -4.34 19.64 -6.08
C ASN A 93 -3.41 18.60 -6.72
N PRO A 94 -3.94 17.50 -7.28
CA PRO A 94 -3.17 16.71 -8.25
C PRO A 94 -2.61 17.65 -9.33
N GLU A 95 -1.37 17.42 -9.77
CA GLU A 95 -0.60 18.30 -10.68
C GLU A 95 0.06 19.53 -10.05
N ASP A 96 -0.36 19.99 -8.87
CA ASP A 96 0.32 21.07 -8.15
C ASP A 96 1.62 20.56 -7.49
N LEU A 97 2.63 21.42 -7.43
CA LEU A 97 3.87 21.16 -6.70
C LEU A 97 3.85 21.82 -5.33
N ALA A 98 3.89 21.01 -4.27
CA ALA A 98 4.14 21.50 -2.92
C ALA A 98 5.64 21.76 -2.74
N ILE A 99 6.03 23.00 -2.45
CA ILE A 99 7.43 23.39 -2.22
C ILE A 99 7.59 23.78 -0.75
N PHE A 100 8.52 23.13 -0.06
CA PHE A 100 8.96 23.55 1.26
C PHE A 100 10.04 24.62 1.09
N GLU A 101 9.61 25.89 0.99
CA GLU A 101 10.52 27.02 0.72
C GLU A 101 11.51 27.27 1.86
N GLU A 102 11.12 26.90 3.08
CA GLU A 102 12.02 26.79 4.23
C GLU A 102 12.55 25.35 4.33
N LEU A 103 13.78 25.21 4.84
CA LEU A 103 14.35 23.89 5.07
C LEU A 103 13.55 23.17 6.15
N MET A 104 13.31 21.88 5.93
CA MET A 104 12.60 21.06 6.91
C MET A 104 13.42 20.91 8.18
N ASP A 105 12.75 20.91 9.34
CA ASP A 105 13.37 20.75 10.65
C ASP A 105 12.62 19.73 11.51
N ALA A 106 13.00 19.59 12.78
CA ALA A 106 12.40 18.60 13.69
C ALA A 106 10.90 18.82 13.96
N ARG A 107 10.33 19.97 13.59
CA ARG A 107 8.90 20.30 13.68
C ARG A 107 8.15 19.94 12.41
N SER A 108 8.86 19.74 11.30
CA SER A 108 8.26 19.28 10.05
C SER A 108 7.75 17.85 10.23
N LEU A 109 6.45 17.65 9.99
CA LEU A 109 5.81 16.34 10.09
C LEU A 109 6.04 15.53 8.79
N PHE A 110 7.31 15.30 8.47
CA PHE A 110 7.73 14.52 7.31
C PHE A 110 8.80 13.52 7.71
N LEU A 111 8.58 12.26 7.35
CA LEU A 111 9.43 11.17 7.82
C LEU A 111 10.82 11.29 7.18
N THR A 112 11.86 11.37 8.03
CA THR A 112 13.28 11.39 7.63
C THR A 112 13.66 12.51 6.65
N ALA A 113 13.09 13.71 6.84
CA ALA A 113 13.42 14.87 6.02
C ALA A 113 14.92 15.21 6.09
N ASN A 114 15.51 15.53 4.94
CA ASN A 114 16.83 16.16 4.89
C ASN A 114 16.71 17.66 5.22
N SER A 115 17.54 18.15 6.13
CA SER A 115 17.49 19.54 6.63
C SER A 115 18.35 20.53 5.84
N THR A 116 18.94 20.12 4.72
CA THR A 116 19.89 20.92 3.93
C THR A 116 19.46 21.12 2.48
N THR A 117 18.31 20.56 2.07
CA THR A 117 17.80 20.65 0.70
C THR A 117 16.35 21.10 0.68
N ILE A 118 15.96 21.79 -0.39
CA ILE A 118 14.58 22.19 -0.63
C ILE A 118 13.82 20.94 -1.07
N TYR A 119 12.72 20.61 -0.40
CA TYR A 119 11.85 19.50 -0.81
C TYR A 119 10.71 20.01 -1.69
N CYS A 120 10.45 19.27 -2.75
CA CYS A 120 9.32 19.45 -3.62
C CYS A 120 8.56 18.11 -3.71
N ILE A 121 7.25 18.14 -3.47
CA ILE A 121 6.41 16.95 -3.41
C ILE A 121 5.16 17.19 -4.26
N ALA A 122 4.75 16.21 -5.03
CA ALA A 122 3.48 16.26 -5.74
C ALA A 122 2.83 14.89 -5.85
N GLU A 123 1.53 14.90 -6.07
CA GLU A 123 0.78 13.73 -6.51
C GLU A 123 0.85 13.63 -8.04
N LEU A 124 1.55 12.60 -8.55
CA LEU A 124 1.42 12.20 -9.95
C LEU A 124 0.22 11.24 -10.09
N ASN A 125 -0.88 11.76 -10.62
CA ASN A 125 -2.11 11.00 -10.80
C ASN A 125 -2.39 10.74 -12.29
N VAL A 126 -2.23 9.49 -12.74
CA VAL A 126 -2.43 9.07 -14.13
C VAL A 126 -3.78 8.38 -14.35
N LYS A 127 -4.77 8.63 -13.48
CA LYS A 127 -6.07 7.96 -13.56
C LYS A 127 -6.86 8.37 -14.80
N ASP A 128 -6.92 9.67 -15.05
CA ASP A 128 -7.83 10.25 -16.04
C ASP A 128 -7.13 10.49 -17.39
N ALA A 129 -5.82 10.69 -17.39
CA ALA A 129 -5.00 10.86 -18.57
C ALA A 129 -3.52 10.57 -18.28
N PRO A 130 -2.68 10.31 -19.32
CA PRO A 130 -1.24 10.44 -19.17
C PRO A 130 -0.88 11.86 -18.70
N ILE A 131 0.18 11.97 -17.90
CA ILE A 131 0.65 13.24 -17.35
C ILE A 131 2.02 13.57 -17.91
N VAL A 132 2.21 14.80 -18.36
CA VAL A 132 3.51 15.36 -18.77
C VAL A 132 4.18 15.98 -17.55
N ILE A 133 5.47 15.71 -17.38
CA ILE A 133 6.33 16.32 -16.37
C ILE A 133 7.52 16.97 -17.07
N GLU A 134 7.73 18.25 -16.82
CA GLU A 134 8.93 19.01 -17.19
C GLU A 134 9.70 19.34 -15.90
N THR A 135 10.96 18.90 -15.84
CA THR A 135 11.78 19.00 -14.63
C THR A 135 12.77 20.18 -14.68
N PRO A 136 12.99 20.89 -13.56
CA PRO A 136 14.05 21.88 -13.47
C PRO A 136 15.44 21.24 -13.52
N ALA A 137 16.46 22.09 -13.67
CA ALA A 137 17.86 21.68 -13.49
C ALA A 137 18.15 21.32 -12.01
N ASN A 138 19.19 20.51 -11.79
CA ASN A 138 19.74 20.20 -10.45
C ASN A 138 18.75 19.55 -9.47
N ILE A 139 17.76 18.81 -9.97
CA ILE A 139 16.88 18.00 -9.13
C ILE A 139 17.47 16.60 -8.88
N LEU A 140 17.08 16.01 -7.76
CA LEU A 140 17.30 14.59 -7.48
C LEU A 140 16.09 14.04 -6.75
N GLY A 141 15.42 13.03 -7.31
CA GLY A 141 14.33 12.39 -6.62
C GLY A 141 13.61 11.31 -7.44
N PRO A 142 12.93 10.39 -6.77
CA PRO A 142 12.20 9.31 -7.42
C PRO A 142 10.72 9.67 -7.65
N ILE A 143 10.11 8.83 -8.47
CA ILE A 143 8.68 8.58 -8.49
C ILE A 143 8.48 7.17 -7.96
N ASP A 144 7.64 7.06 -6.93
CA ASP A 144 7.23 5.81 -6.34
C ASP A 144 5.72 5.60 -6.52
N ASP A 145 5.31 4.35 -6.71
CA ASP A 145 3.90 4.01 -6.91
C ASP A 145 3.12 4.05 -5.58
N ALA A 146 1.81 3.81 -5.62
CA ALA A 146 0.94 3.89 -4.44
C ALA A 146 1.31 2.92 -3.31
N TYR A 147 2.19 1.94 -3.56
CA TYR A 147 2.71 1.00 -2.57
C TYR A 147 4.17 1.28 -2.21
N PHE A 148 4.65 2.50 -2.50
CA PHE A 148 6.02 2.96 -2.28
C PHE A 148 7.07 2.11 -3.03
N ARG A 149 6.71 1.53 -4.18
CA ARG A 149 7.66 0.80 -5.02
C ARG A 149 8.25 1.75 -6.05
N TYR A 150 9.57 1.67 -6.21
CA TYR A 150 10.30 2.44 -7.22
C TYR A 150 9.70 2.26 -8.62
N VAL A 151 9.34 3.38 -9.24
CA VAL A 151 8.96 3.45 -10.66
C VAL A 151 10.16 3.91 -11.47
N THR A 152 10.67 5.10 -11.18
CA THR A 152 11.83 5.67 -11.87
C THR A 152 12.38 6.89 -11.13
N ASP A 153 13.57 7.35 -11.51
CA ASP A 153 14.09 8.65 -11.09
C ASP A 153 13.65 9.77 -12.03
N LEU A 154 13.40 10.95 -11.46
CA LEU A 154 13.27 12.17 -12.22
C LEU A 154 14.63 12.54 -12.83
N VAL A 155 14.64 12.80 -14.13
CA VAL A 155 15.82 13.23 -14.87
C VAL A 155 15.80 14.76 -14.97
N PRO A 156 16.87 15.49 -14.61
CA PRO A 156 16.93 16.95 -14.76
C PRO A 156 16.75 17.41 -16.22
N GLU A 157 16.14 18.57 -16.40
CA GLU A 157 15.95 19.24 -17.70
C GLU A 157 15.32 18.34 -18.77
N LYS A 158 14.32 17.55 -18.37
CA LYS A 158 13.69 16.56 -19.24
C LYS A 158 12.17 16.66 -19.21
N THR A 159 11.56 16.50 -20.39
CA THR A 159 10.12 16.27 -20.53
C THR A 159 9.86 14.77 -20.58
N THR A 160 9.05 14.27 -19.64
CA THR A 160 8.66 12.86 -19.55
C THR A 160 7.15 12.75 -19.53
N VAL A 161 6.59 11.74 -20.21
CA VAL A 161 5.15 11.44 -20.18
C VAL A 161 4.93 10.17 -19.38
N PHE A 162 4.14 10.25 -18.32
CA PHE A 162 3.76 9.11 -17.49
C PHE A 162 2.35 8.66 -17.79
N LYS A 163 2.15 7.35 -17.94
CA LYS A 163 0.82 6.76 -18.05
C LYS A 163 0.67 5.49 -17.23
N HIS A 164 -0.56 5.09 -16.98
CA HIS A 164 -0.82 3.76 -16.41
C HIS A 164 -0.40 2.67 -17.42
N ILE A 165 0.05 1.52 -16.94
CA ILE A 165 0.48 0.40 -17.80
C ILE A 165 -0.64 -0.10 -18.72
N ASP A 166 -1.89 0.01 -18.26
CA ASP A 166 -3.09 -0.37 -19.01
C ASP A 166 -3.69 0.78 -19.85
N ASP A 167 -3.05 1.95 -19.89
CA ASP A 167 -3.50 3.08 -20.69
C ASP A 167 -3.05 2.93 -22.16
N GLU A 168 -4.03 2.80 -23.06
CA GLU A 168 -3.81 2.62 -24.51
C GLU A 168 -3.51 3.93 -25.27
N THR A 169 -3.47 5.08 -24.57
CA THR A 169 -3.16 6.36 -25.19
C THR A 169 -1.81 6.29 -25.92
N HIS A 170 -1.84 6.62 -27.21
CA HIS A 170 -0.64 6.68 -28.04
C HIS A 170 0.17 7.93 -27.67
N ILE A 171 1.40 7.69 -27.23
CA ILE A 171 2.42 8.72 -27.01
C ILE A 171 3.45 8.59 -28.13
N PRO A 172 3.73 9.66 -28.90
CA PRO A 172 4.74 9.61 -29.95
C PRO A 172 6.12 9.21 -29.41
N ASP A 173 6.88 8.44 -30.18
CA ASP A 173 8.22 7.95 -29.81
C ASP A 173 9.25 9.08 -29.54
N THR A 174 8.91 10.31 -29.90
CA THR A 174 9.71 11.51 -29.60
C THR A 174 9.68 11.90 -28.12
N TYR A 175 8.73 11.40 -27.33
CA TYR A 175 8.66 11.64 -25.88
C TYR A 175 9.39 10.54 -25.11
N ASP A 176 10.02 10.89 -23.98
CA ASP A 176 10.40 9.90 -22.97
C ASP A 176 9.12 9.44 -22.26
N MET A 177 8.59 8.29 -22.66
CA MET A 177 7.38 7.74 -22.08
C MET A 177 7.75 6.70 -21.01
N ARG A 178 7.09 6.81 -19.84
CA ARG A 178 7.23 5.90 -18.70
C ARG A 178 5.87 5.40 -18.27
N THR A 179 5.85 4.22 -17.68
CA THR A 179 4.61 3.59 -17.19
C THR A 179 4.66 3.33 -15.70
N THR A 180 3.51 3.45 -15.04
CA THR A 180 3.31 3.03 -13.64
C THR A 180 2.19 2.00 -13.52
N ARG A 181 2.23 1.20 -12.45
CA ARG A 181 1.25 0.14 -12.14
C ARG A 181 0.08 0.64 -11.29
N THR A 182 0.14 1.87 -10.79
CA THR A 182 -0.91 2.45 -9.95
C THR A 182 -1.25 3.84 -10.44
N TYR A 183 -2.50 4.27 -10.21
CA TYR A 183 -2.95 5.58 -10.66
C TYR A 183 -2.32 6.73 -9.89
N ARG A 184 -2.26 6.62 -8.56
CA ARG A 184 -1.61 7.61 -7.69
C ARG A 184 -0.15 7.23 -7.48
N ASN A 185 0.74 8.21 -7.54
CA ASN A 185 2.17 8.02 -7.37
C ASN A 185 2.70 9.19 -6.54
N LEU A 186 3.61 8.88 -5.60
CA LEU A 186 4.37 9.89 -4.89
C LEU A 186 5.51 10.33 -5.80
N MET A 187 5.49 11.59 -6.22
CA MET A 187 6.63 12.23 -6.84
C MET A 187 7.26 13.16 -5.82
N PHE A 188 8.55 13.00 -5.56
CA PHE A 188 9.28 13.99 -4.79
C PHE A 188 10.68 14.17 -5.34
N PHE A 189 11.20 15.39 -5.20
CA PHE A 189 12.58 15.69 -5.48
C PHE A 189 13.12 16.73 -4.53
N ARG A 190 14.44 16.69 -4.39
CA ARG A 190 15.20 17.65 -3.63
C ARG A 190 16.09 18.47 -4.53
N VAL A 191 16.28 19.72 -4.13
CA VAL A 191 17.20 20.66 -4.78
C VAL A 191 18.17 21.21 -3.75
N THR A 192 19.46 21.12 -4.07
CA THR A 192 20.52 21.79 -3.30
C THR A 192 20.66 23.21 -3.83
N VAL A 193 20.78 24.20 -2.95
CA VAL A 193 21.03 25.59 -3.33
C VAL A 193 22.41 25.67 -4.00
N PRO A 194 22.51 26.04 -5.29
CA PRO A 194 23.80 26.13 -5.98
C PRO A 194 24.69 27.24 -5.41
N ASP A 195 26.00 27.06 -5.53
CA ASP A 195 26.97 28.09 -5.15
C ASP A 195 26.68 29.41 -5.90
N GLY A 196 26.55 30.51 -5.14
CA GLY A 196 26.26 31.83 -5.68
C GLY A 196 24.78 32.14 -5.89
N LYS A 197 23.85 31.22 -5.59
CA LYS A 197 22.41 31.49 -5.51
C LYS A 197 21.92 31.53 -4.07
N THR A 198 20.89 32.33 -3.83
CA THR A 198 20.11 32.31 -2.60
C THR A 198 19.02 31.24 -2.69
N ARG A 199 18.48 30.85 -1.54
CA ARG A 199 17.36 29.91 -1.48
C ARG A 199 16.09 30.45 -2.17
N PRO A 200 15.66 31.72 -1.99
CA PRO A 200 14.53 32.26 -2.74
C PRO A 200 14.73 32.25 -4.25
N GLU A 201 15.94 32.54 -4.75
CA GLU A 201 16.25 32.43 -6.18
C GLU A 201 16.14 30.98 -6.66
N THR A 202 16.63 30.02 -5.88
CA THR A 202 16.50 28.59 -6.20
C THR A 202 15.04 28.13 -6.22
N VAL A 203 14.22 28.61 -5.26
CA VAL A 203 12.77 28.35 -5.25
C VAL A 203 12.09 28.95 -6.48
N GLN A 204 12.48 30.16 -6.89
CA GLN A 204 11.94 30.77 -8.09
C GLN A 204 12.31 29.99 -9.35
N ASP A 205 13.55 29.51 -9.46
CA ASP A 205 13.96 28.65 -10.58
C ASP A 205 13.12 27.37 -10.67
N ILE A 206 12.78 26.77 -9.52
CA ILE A 206 11.89 25.59 -9.49
C ILE A 206 10.50 25.96 -10.02
N LYS A 207 9.92 27.06 -9.55
CA LYS A 207 8.59 27.52 -9.97
C LYS A 207 8.52 27.88 -11.46
N ASP A 208 9.60 28.43 -12.02
CA ASP A 208 9.63 28.86 -13.42
C ASP A 208 9.80 27.68 -14.40
N ASN A 209 10.44 26.59 -13.95
CA ASN A 209 10.87 25.50 -14.83
C ASN A 209 10.19 24.16 -14.58
N PHE A 210 9.57 23.95 -13.41
CA PHE A 210 8.75 22.77 -13.17
C PHE A 210 7.37 22.93 -13.80
N LYS A 211 6.93 21.92 -14.56
CA LYS A 211 5.53 21.82 -15.00
C LYS A 211 5.03 20.41 -14.87
N MET A 212 3.79 20.26 -14.44
CA MET A 212 3.06 19.01 -14.48
C MET A 212 1.65 19.28 -14.99
N TYR A 213 1.23 18.56 -16.03
CA TYR A 213 -0.06 18.78 -16.67
C TYR A 213 -0.52 17.57 -17.48
N PRO A 214 -1.83 17.38 -17.72
CA PRO A 214 -2.33 16.29 -18.54
C PRO A 214 -1.79 16.36 -19.98
N TYR A 215 -1.42 15.20 -20.53
CA TYR A 215 -1.10 15.07 -21.94
C TYR A 215 -2.38 15.21 -22.76
N LEU A 216 -2.48 16.30 -23.53
CA LEU A 216 -3.57 16.50 -24.47
C LEU A 216 -3.18 15.95 -25.84
N ASN A 217 -3.92 14.95 -26.32
CA ASN A 217 -3.77 14.42 -27.68
C ASN A 217 -4.36 15.41 -28.71
N ILE A 218 -3.67 16.54 -28.92
CA ILE A 218 -4.06 17.51 -29.94
C ILE A 218 -3.58 16.96 -31.30
N ARG A 219 -4.49 16.31 -32.03
CA ARG A 219 -4.27 15.99 -33.44
C ARG A 219 -4.50 17.24 -34.28
N PHE A 220 -3.42 17.85 -34.75
CA PHE A 220 -3.51 18.85 -35.81
C PHE A 220 -3.82 18.12 -37.13
N TYR A 221 -5.02 18.31 -37.67
CA TYR A 221 -5.32 17.98 -39.05
C TYR A 221 -4.91 19.17 -39.91
N SER A 222 -3.86 19.00 -40.72
CA SER A 222 -3.47 19.93 -41.79
C SER A 222 -4.26 19.67 -43.06
#